data_AF-A0A7S2WDJ3-F1
#
_entry.id   AF-A0A7S2WDJ3-F1
#
_cell.length_a   1.000
_cell.length_b   1.000
_cell.length_c   1.000
_cell.angle_alpha   90.00
_cell.angle_beta   90.00
_cell.angle_gamma   90.00
#
_symmetry.space_group_name_H-M   'P 1'
#
loop_
_entity.id
_entity.type
_entity.pdbx_description
1 polymer ?
#
loop_
_entity_poly.entity_id
_entity_poly.type
_entity_poly.pdbx_seq_one_letter_code
_entity_poly.pdbx_strand_id
1 'polypeptide(L)'
;RELGKLGLGRRKHAHDMRRVQAGLLGGGGEAKYLTSAQGAPWPRFKHMLPEVALAGHSNCGKSTLLNALVGMPSRKGIAGVSDRAGWTDALFWYQVGKKP
;
A
#
# COMPACT_ATOMS: atom_id res chain seq x y z
N ARG A 1 28.33 21.62 -7.96
CA ARG A 1 27.90 22.90 -7.34
C ARG A 1 26.59 23.28 -8.04
N GLU A 2 25.36 23.28 -7.52
CA GLU A 2 24.83 23.44 -6.16
C GLU A 2 23.36 22.96 -6.01
N LEU A 3 23.08 21.66 -6.10
CA LEU A 3 21.73 21.18 -5.76
C LEU A 3 21.40 21.33 -4.25
N GLY A 4 22.43 21.35 -3.40
CA GLY A 4 22.28 21.54 -1.96
C GLY A 4 21.90 22.96 -1.51
N LYS A 5 22.14 23.99 -2.33
CA LYS A 5 21.79 25.39 -1.97
C LYS A 5 20.35 25.77 -2.27
N LEU A 6 19.66 24.99 -3.11
CA LEU A 6 18.26 25.21 -3.48
C LEU A 6 17.26 24.70 -2.43
N GLY A 7 17.71 24.16 -1.30
CA GLY A 7 16.82 23.55 -0.29
C GLY A 7 16.06 22.31 -0.78
N LEU A 8 16.37 21.83 -1.99
CA LEU A 8 15.79 20.65 -2.61
C LEU A 8 16.67 19.43 -2.29
N GLY A 9 16.73 19.10 -1.01
CA GLY A 9 17.36 17.89 -0.50
C GLY A 9 16.47 17.30 0.59
N ARG A 10 16.36 15.95 0.60
CA ARG A 10 15.66 15.10 1.58
C ARG A 10 15.19 15.87 2.82
N ARG A 11 13.97 16.42 2.76
CA ARG A 11 13.32 16.94 3.96
C ARG A 11 13.09 15.74 4.88
N LYS A 12 13.84 15.76 5.98
CA LYS A 12 13.82 14.73 7.03
C LYS A 12 12.38 14.46 7.45
N HIS A 13 12.03 13.18 7.44
CA HIS A 13 10.76 12.52 7.80
C HIS A 13 10.25 12.80 9.24
N ALA A 14 10.41 14.00 9.79
CA ALA A 14 9.92 14.32 11.13
C ALA A 14 8.46 14.80 11.10
N HIS A 15 8.07 15.59 10.10
CA HIS A 15 6.70 16.10 9.97
C HIS A 15 5.69 15.07 9.45
N ASP A 16 6.18 14.02 8.79
CA ASP A 16 5.34 12.96 8.22
C ASP A 16 4.89 11.94 9.28
N MET A 17 5.75 11.66 10.28
CA MET A 17 5.42 10.73 11.37
C MET A 17 4.25 11.21 12.24
N ARG A 18 4.10 12.54 12.46
CA ARG A 18 2.95 13.09 13.18
C ARG A 18 1.63 12.96 12.42
N ARG A 19 1.66 12.95 11.08
CA ARG A 19 0.47 12.66 10.26
C ARG A 19 0.12 11.18 10.26
N VAL A 20 1.12 10.30 10.24
CA VAL A 20 0.92 8.85 10.37
C VAL A 20 0.30 8.49 11.73
N GLN A 21 0.54 9.29 12.78
CA GLN A 21 -0.08 9.10 14.09
C GLN A 21 -1.56 9.53 14.15
N ALA A 22 -2.00 10.43 13.25
CA ALA A 22 -3.43 10.71 13.04
C ALA A 22 -4.16 9.58 12.28
N GLY A 23 -3.39 8.59 11.79
CA GLY A 23 -3.87 7.38 11.11
C GLY A 23 -4.29 6.23 12.03
N LEU A 24 -4.52 6.48 13.32
CA LEU A 24 -5.39 5.61 14.13
C LEU A 24 -6.87 5.64 13.66
N LEU A 25 -7.13 6.19 12.47
CA LEU A 25 -8.38 6.13 11.72
C LEU A 25 -8.49 4.88 10.82
N GLY A 26 -7.45 4.07 10.70
CA GLY A 26 -7.57 2.75 10.09
C GLY A 26 -8.27 1.84 11.07
N GLY A 27 -9.53 1.47 10.80
CA GLY A 27 -10.20 0.40 11.54
C GLY A 27 -9.23 -0.78 11.68
N GLY A 28 -9.17 -1.40 12.86
CA GLY A 28 -8.27 -2.52 13.19
C GLY A 28 -8.55 -3.76 12.32
N GLY A 29 -8.35 -3.57 11.02
CA GLY A 29 -8.82 -4.39 9.94
C GLY A 29 -7.79 -5.44 9.70
N GLU A 30 -8.14 -6.66 10.04
CA GLU A 30 -7.41 -7.82 9.59
C GLU A 30 -7.31 -7.79 8.06
N ALA A 31 -6.15 -8.09 7.51
CA ALA A 31 -5.99 -8.28 6.09
C ALA A 31 -5.15 -9.52 5.83
N LYS A 32 -5.52 -10.27 4.80
CA LYS A 32 -4.87 -11.51 4.41
C LYS A 32 -4.53 -11.46 2.93
N TYR A 33 -3.27 -11.72 2.62
CA TYR A 33 -2.83 -11.93 1.25
C TYR A 33 -3.45 -13.22 0.72
N LEU A 34 -4.09 -13.13 -0.44
CA LEU A 34 -4.72 -14.28 -1.09
C LEU A 34 -3.82 -14.84 -2.19
N THR A 35 -3.52 -14.01 -3.19
CA THR A 35 -2.78 -14.42 -4.39
C THR A 35 -2.25 -13.21 -5.16
N SER A 36 -1.38 -13.46 -6.13
CA SER A 36 -0.90 -12.48 -7.09
C SER A 36 -0.95 -13.08 -8.50
N ALA A 37 -1.35 -12.28 -9.48
CA ALA A 37 -1.41 -12.71 -10.89
C ALA A 37 -0.61 -11.75 -11.77
N GLN A 38 0.27 -12.31 -12.62
CA GLN A 38 1.04 -11.58 -13.63
C GLN A 38 0.83 -12.28 -14.97
N GLY A 39 0.24 -11.59 -15.95
CA GLY A 39 -0.07 -12.17 -17.27
C GLY A 39 -1.03 -13.37 -17.24
N ALA A 40 -1.66 -13.65 -16.10
CA ALA A 40 -2.56 -14.77 -15.88
C ALA A 40 -4.03 -14.29 -15.84
N PRO A 41 -5.01 -15.18 -16.13
CA PRO A 41 -6.42 -14.85 -16.00
C PRO A 41 -6.78 -14.44 -14.56
N TRP A 42 -7.84 -13.63 -14.43
CA TRP A 42 -8.35 -13.17 -13.14
C TRP A 42 -8.69 -14.38 -12.25
N PRO A 43 -8.22 -14.41 -10.99
CA PRO A 43 -8.57 -15.48 -10.07
C PRO A 43 -10.08 -15.46 -9.81
N ARG A 44 -10.73 -16.62 -9.92
CA ARG A 44 -12.14 -16.78 -9.54
C ARG A 44 -12.24 -17.20 -8.10
N PHE A 45 -12.61 -16.27 -7.22
CA PHE A 45 -12.85 -16.58 -5.82
C PHE A 45 -14.26 -17.15 -5.62
N LYS A 46 -14.41 -18.07 -4.66
CA LYS A 46 -15.72 -18.65 -4.29
C LYS A 46 -16.54 -17.75 -3.35
N HIS A 47 -15.95 -16.65 -2.87
CA HIS A 47 -16.61 -15.73 -1.95
C HIS A 47 -17.46 -14.69 -2.71
N MET A 48 -18.54 -14.24 -2.09
CA MET A 48 -19.42 -13.18 -2.63
C MET A 48 -19.04 -11.78 -2.08
N LEU A 49 -17.79 -11.61 -1.64
CA LEU A 49 -17.31 -10.31 -1.14
C LEU A 49 -17.12 -9.32 -2.30
N PRO A 50 -17.40 -8.02 -2.09
CA PRO A 50 -17.11 -6.99 -3.08
C PRO A 50 -15.59 -6.86 -3.30
N GLU A 51 -15.19 -6.63 -4.55
CA GLU A 51 -13.79 -6.43 -4.94
C GLU A 51 -13.54 -4.94 -5.23
N VAL A 52 -12.47 -4.37 -4.66
CA VAL A 52 -12.07 -2.97 -4.87
C VAL A 52 -10.64 -2.94 -5.41
N ALA A 53 -10.45 -2.31 -6.57
CA ALA A 53 -9.14 -2.17 -7.22
C ALA A 53 -8.51 -0.80 -6.93
N LEU A 54 -7.24 -0.80 -6.50
CA LEU A 54 -6.42 0.40 -6.38
C LEU A 54 -5.53 0.54 -7.63
N ALA A 55 -5.82 1.54 -8.48
CA ALA A 55 -5.06 1.82 -9.70
C ALA A 55 -4.38 3.19 -9.64
N GLY A 56 -3.27 3.34 -10.37
CA GLY A 56 -2.51 4.59 -10.44
C GLY A 56 -1.04 4.38 -10.83
N HIS A 57 -0.34 5.47 -11.10
CA HIS A 57 1.06 5.48 -11.55
C HIS A 57 1.99 4.66 -10.63
N SER A 58 3.13 4.22 -11.15
CA SER A 58 4.13 3.52 -10.33
C SER A 58 4.53 4.38 -9.13
N ASN A 59 4.74 3.77 -7.97
CA ASN A 59 5.12 4.47 -6.74
C ASN A 59 4.17 5.59 -6.25
N CYS A 60 2.93 5.71 -6.74
CA CYS A 60 1.98 6.72 -6.25
C CYS A 60 1.40 6.43 -4.84
N GLY A 61 1.90 5.40 -4.15
CA GLY A 61 1.48 5.07 -2.79
C GLY A 61 0.35 4.05 -2.65
N LYS A 62 0.00 3.29 -3.68
CA LYS A 62 -1.08 2.27 -3.65
C LYS A 62 -0.92 1.26 -2.49
N SER A 63 0.22 0.58 -2.42
CA SER A 63 0.51 -0.39 -1.36
C SER A 63 0.61 0.28 0.02
N THR A 64 1.12 1.51 0.07
CA THR A 64 1.17 2.32 1.29
C THR A 64 -0.23 2.65 1.81
N LEU A 65 -1.15 3.03 0.91
CA LEU A 65 -2.55 3.31 1.22
C LEU A 65 -3.23 2.04 1.74
N LEU A 66 -3.03 0.89 1.09
CA LEU A 66 -3.60 -0.37 1.55
C LEU A 66 -3.13 -0.70 2.98
N ASN A 67 -1.83 -0.59 3.26
CA ASN A 67 -1.30 -0.80 4.61
C ASN A 67 -1.92 0.17 5.62
N ALA A 68 -2.08 1.45 5.27
CA ALA A 68 -2.72 2.43 6.15
C ALA A 68 -4.21 2.11 6.42
N LEU A 69 -4.95 1.68 5.40
CA LEU A 69 -6.37 1.31 5.53
C LEU A 69 -6.60 0.14 6.49
N VAL A 70 -5.64 -0.79 6.57
CA VAL A 70 -5.70 -1.97 7.46
C VAL A 70 -5.00 -1.71 8.80
N GLY A 71 -4.67 -0.45 9.10
CA GLY A 71 -4.02 -0.06 10.37
C GLY A 71 -2.56 -0.50 10.51
N MET A 72 -1.88 -0.82 9.41
CA MET A 72 -0.50 -1.29 9.39
C MET A 72 0.51 -0.20 8.99
N PRO A 73 1.73 -0.20 9.55
CA PRO A 73 2.80 0.70 9.11
C PRO A 73 3.18 0.45 7.65
N SER A 74 3.43 1.53 6.89
CA SER A 74 3.61 1.46 5.44
C SER A 74 4.69 0.48 4.96
N ARG A 75 5.86 0.42 5.63
CA ARG A 75 6.98 -0.46 5.23
C ARG A 75 6.97 -1.86 5.85
N LYS A 76 6.09 -2.13 6.81
CA LYS A 76 6.01 -3.41 7.53
C LYS A 76 4.64 -4.09 7.38
N GLY A 77 3.75 -3.51 6.58
CA GLY A 77 2.42 -4.05 6.34
C GLY A 77 2.42 -5.20 5.34
N ILE A 78 1.24 -5.75 5.11
CA ILE A 78 1.02 -6.92 4.25
C ILE A 78 1.23 -6.63 2.77
N ALA A 79 1.00 -5.38 2.36
CA ALA A 79 1.29 -4.93 1.01
C ALA A 79 2.76 -4.53 0.94
N GLY A 80 3.51 -5.16 0.04
CA GLY A 80 4.90 -4.78 -0.17
C GLY A 80 4.99 -3.35 -0.72
N VAL A 81 5.89 -2.56 -0.14
CA VAL A 81 6.19 -1.18 -0.56
C VAL A 81 7.65 -1.11 -0.98
N SER A 82 7.89 -0.56 -2.16
CA SER A 82 9.23 -0.37 -2.72
C SER A 82 9.33 1.00 -3.38
N ASP A 83 10.52 1.58 -3.31
CA ASP A 83 10.84 2.83 -4.01
C ASP A 83 11.24 2.57 -5.48
N ARG A 84 11.40 1.29 -5.88
CA ARG A 84 11.72 0.90 -7.26
C ARG A 84 10.48 0.96 -8.14
N ALA A 85 10.50 1.82 -9.15
CA ALA A 85 9.44 1.85 -10.16
C ALA A 85 9.34 0.50 -10.89
N GLY A 86 8.12 0.06 -11.18
CA GLY A 86 7.85 -1.26 -11.79
C GLY A 86 8.04 -2.45 -10.85
N TRP A 87 8.19 -2.22 -9.54
CA TRP A 87 8.33 -3.31 -8.57
C TRP A 87 7.02 -4.11 -8.40
N THR A 88 5.88 -3.44 -8.52
CA THR A 88 4.55 -4.06 -8.53
C THR A 88 4.14 -4.29 -9.98
N ASP A 89 4.56 -5.41 -10.56
CA ASP A 89 4.24 -5.82 -11.94
C ASP A 89 3.21 -6.97 -12.01
N ALA A 90 2.48 -7.15 -10.91
CA ALA A 90 1.41 -8.13 -10.77
C ALA A 90 0.21 -7.47 -10.09
N LEU A 91 -0.96 -8.07 -10.29
CA LEU A 91 -2.15 -7.74 -9.53
C LEU A 91 -2.14 -8.53 -8.22
N PHE A 92 -2.15 -7.84 -7.08
CA PHE A 92 -2.12 -8.45 -5.76
C PHE A 92 -3.50 -8.41 -5.12
N TRP A 93 -3.93 -9.55 -4.59
CA TRP A 93 -5.23 -9.76 -3.97
C TRP A 93 -5.11 -9.87 -2.46
N TYR A 94 -5.92 -9.07 -1.78
CA TYR A 94 -5.99 -9.05 -0.32
C TYR A 94 -7.45 -9.15 0.09
N GLN A 95 -7.75 -10.08 0.99
CA GLN A 95 -9.01 -10.05 1.73
C GLN A 95 -8.85 -9.09 2.89
N VAL A 96 -9.76 -8.14 3.02
CA VAL A 96 -9.78 -7.13 4.10
C VAL A 96 -10.99 -7.38 4.99
N GLY A 97 -10.81 -7.24 6.30
CA GLY A 97 -11.81 -7.53 7.33
C GLY A 97 -11.71 -8.97 7.86
N LYS A 98 -12.47 -9.22 8.92
CA LYS A 98 -12.62 -10.57 9.49
C LYS A 98 -13.38 -11.47 8.51
N LYS A 99 -13.09 -12.78 8.53
CA LYS A 99 -13.95 -13.78 7.89
C LYS A 99 -15.37 -13.60 8.47
N PRO A 100 -16.43 -13.53 7.64
CA PRO A 100 -17.79 -13.49 8.14
C PRO A 100 -18.10 -14.72 9.01
#